data_AF-A0A1F9MXM3-F1
#
_entry.id   AF-A0A1F9MXM3-F1
#
_cell.length_a   1.000
_cell.length_b   1.000
_cell.length_c   1.000
_cell.angle_alpha   90.00
_cell.angle_beta   90.00
_cell.angle_gamma   90.00
#
_symmetry.space_group_name_H-M   'P 1'
#
loop_
_entity.id
_entity.type
_entity.pdbx_description
1 polymer ?
#
loop_
_entity_poly.entity_id
_entity_poly.type
_entity_poly.pdbx_seq_one_letter_code
_entity_poly.pdbx_strand_id
1 'polypeptide(L)'
;MNSQISIDPASVKTELLDVIKNFSRYLSSRKQSGIVFPEISEKSKAVIQSWGKDLLPPVPFLCQGPENAKIFIIDSQAFFFNGEPGQLLTRILTAMGLAVGDVLICNCDVPGAVQKKIRKVMPKMIITLGEEAGRVLLGPGFCLKELRGKLNEFDGIKVMPTFHPSLLLDQPQYKRQVWEDMKLVMKYAGLKNGA
;
A
#
# COMPACT_ATOMS: atom_id res chain seq x y z
N MET A 1 -10.08 -45.03 -4.71
CA MET A 1 -8.67 -45.49 -4.65
C MET A 1 -7.79 -44.25 -4.72
N ASN A 2 -7.27 -43.80 -3.57
CA ASN A 2 -6.35 -42.66 -3.50
C ASN A 2 -4.96 -43.14 -3.91
N SER A 3 -4.52 -42.80 -5.11
CA SER A 3 -3.11 -42.92 -5.48
C SER A 3 -2.32 -41.82 -4.79
N GLN A 4 -1.64 -42.16 -3.69
CA GLN A 4 -0.58 -41.31 -3.15
C GLN A 4 0.50 -41.17 -4.23
N ILE A 5 0.63 -39.98 -4.80
CA ILE A 5 1.75 -39.63 -5.66
C ILE A 5 2.96 -39.53 -4.73
N SER A 6 3.78 -40.58 -4.70
CA SER A 6 5.08 -40.59 -4.02
C SER A 6 6.05 -39.75 -4.84
N ILE A 7 6.22 -38.48 -4.47
CA ILE A 7 7.17 -37.57 -5.12
C ILE A 7 8.56 -37.83 -4.52
N ASP A 8 9.50 -38.32 -5.34
CA ASP A 8 10.89 -38.49 -4.96
C ASP A 8 11.58 -37.11 -4.82
N PRO A 9 12.08 -36.74 -3.63
CA PRO A 9 12.78 -35.46 -3.40
C PRO A 9 13.98 -35.24 -4.32
N ALA A 10 14.65 -36.31 -4.77
CA ALA A 10 15.79 -36.21 -5.69
C ALA A 10 15.36 -35.84 -7.11
N SER A 11 14.18 -36.29 -7.55
CA SER A 11 13.60 -35.96 -8.85
C SER A 11 13.23 -34.47 -8.94
N VAL A 12 12.58 -33.94 -7.89
CA VAL A 12 12.19 -32.52 -7.81
C VAL A 12 13.41 -31.60 -7.84
N LYS A 13 14.49 -31.99 -7.15
CA LYS A 13 15.74 -31.22 -7.13
C LYS A 13 16.37 -31.14 -8.52
N THR A 14 16.34 -32.23 -9.27
CA THR A 14 16.92 -32.29 -10.63
C THR A 14 16.11 -31.46 -11.62
N GLU A 15 14.78 -31.59 -11.57
CA GLU A 15 13.86 -30.84 -12.43
C GLU A 15 13.94 -29.33 -12.17
N LEU A 16 14.00 -28.91 -10.91
CA LEU A 16 14.19 -27.51 -10.54
C LEU A 16 15.53 -26.94 -11.05
N LEU A 17 16.62 -27.70 -10.92
CA LEU A 17 17.93 -27.28 -11.41
C LEU A 17 17.93 -27.11 -12.93
N ASP A 18 17.21 -27.96 -13.66
CA ASP A 18 17.10 -27.84 -15.12
C ASP A 18 16.25 -26.63 -15.53
N VAL A 19 15.17 -26.33 -14.81
CA VAL A 19 14.39 -25.09 -15.00
C VAL A 19 15.28 -23.86 -14.79
N ILE A 20 16.07 -23.83 -13.71
CA ILE A 20 16.98 -22.72 -13.42
C ILE A 20 18.03 -22.56 -14.53
N LYS A 21 18.63 -23.66 -15.00
CA LYS A 21 19.61 -23.62 -16.10
C LYS A 21 18.99 -23.13 -17.41
N ASN A 22 17.79 -23.59 -17.74
CA ASN A 22 17.08 -23.17 -18.95
C ASN A 22 16.73 -21.68 -18.90
N PHE A 23 16.28 -21.20 -17.75
CA PHE A 23 16.02 -19.77 -17.55
C PHE A 23 17.30 -18.93 -17.64
N SER A 24 18.40 -19.39 -17.03
CA SER A 24 19.71 -18.73 -17.15
C SER A 24 20.16 -18.61 -18.61
N ARG A 25 20.06 -19.72 -19.38
CA ARG A 25 20.39 -19.73 -20.82
C ARG A 25 19.52 -18.77 -21.63
N TYR A 26 18.22 -18.72 -21.32
CA TYR A 26 17.28 -17.78 -21.94
C TYR A 26 17.65 -16.32 -21.66
N LEU A 27 17.96 -15.97 -20.41
CA LEU A 27 18.38 -14.62 -20.03
C LEU A 27 19.69 -14.21 -20.74
N SER A 28 20.67 -15.13 -20.82
CA SER A 28 21.92 -14.90 -21.55
C SER A 28 21.69 -14.66 -23.04
N SER A 29 20.81 -15.44 -23.67
CA SER A 29 20.42 -15.26 -25.08
C SER A 29 19.71 -13.92 -25.31
N ARG A 30 18.77 -13.54 -24.44
CA ARG A 30 18.05 -12.25 -24.50
C ARG A 30 19.00 -11.04 -24.37
N LYS A 31 20.03 -11.15 -23.53
CA LYS A 31 21.08 -10.12 -23.37
C LYS A 31 21.93 -9.98 -24.63
N GLN A 32 22.24 -11.08 -25.32
CA GLN A 32 22.95 -11.05 -26.61
C GLN A 32 22.09 -10.46 -27.74
N SER A 33 20.76 -10.63 -27.66
CA SER A 33 19.80 -10.03 -28.60
C SER A 33 19.49 -8.55 -28.33
N GLY A 34 20.23 -7.87 -27.43
CA GLY A 34 20.10 -6.44 -27.19
C GLY A 34 18.89 -6.02 -26.35
N ILE A 35 18.16 -6.97 -25.74
CA ILE A 35 17.07 -6.65 -24.83
C ILE A 35 17.65 -6.20 -23.49
N VAL A 36 17.49 -4.92 -23.20
CA VAL A 36 17.85 -4.33 -21.91
C VAL A 36 16.71 -4.61 -20.92
N PHE A 37 16.99 -5.42 -19.90
CA PHE A 37 16.06 -5.56 -18.79
C PHE A 37 16.03 -4.22 -18.03
N PRO A 38 14.85 -3.69 -17.68
CA PRO A 38 14.77 -2.49 -16.85
C PRO A 38 15.52 -2.73 -15.54
N GLU A 39 16.21 -1.69 -15.04
CA GLU A 39 16.88 -1.79 -13.76
C GLU A 39 15.89 -2.19 -12.68
N ILE A 40 16.22 -3.27 -11.99
CA ILE A 40 15.43 -3.81 -10.90
C ILE A 40 15.42 -2.77 -9.78
N SER A 41 14.24 -2.40 -9.27
CA SER A 41 14.15 -1.40 -8.19
C SER A 41 14.92 -1.85 -6.95
N GLU A 42 15.38 -0.92 -6.12
CA GLU A 42 16.07 -1.26 -4.86
C GLU A 42 15.22 -2.17 -3.95
N LYS A 43 13.90 -1.98 -3.92
CA LYS A 43 12.96 -2.88 -3.23
C LYS A 43 13.05 -4.31 -3.78
N SER A 44 13.09 -4.46 -5.10
CA SER A 44 13.18 -5.76 -5.76
C SER A 44 14.58 -6.39 -5.63
N LYS A 45 15.66 -5.59 -5.62
CA LYS A 45 17.02 -6.07 -5.32
C LYS A 45 17.13 -6.61 -3.90
N ALA A 46 16.54 -5.92 -2.91
CA ALA A 46 16.50 -6.37 -1.52
C ALA A 46 15.75 -7.70 -1.35
N VAL A 47 14.64 -7.88 -2.10
CA VAL A 47 13.91 -9.16 -2.16
C VAL A 47 14.80 -10.27 -2.73
N ILE A 48 15.47 -10.05 -3.86
CA ILE A 48 16.37 -11.05 -4.46
C ILE A 48 17.54 -11.39 -3.54
N GLN A 49 18.12 -10.40 -2.86
CA GLN A 49 19.24 -10.60 -1.93
C GLN A 49 18.86 -11.34 -0.64
N SER A 50 17.56 -11.39 -0.31
CA SER A 50 17.04 -12.14 0.83
C SER A 50 16.51 -13.52 0.46
N TRP A 51 16.50 -13.89 -0.83
CA TRP A 51 16.12 -15.25 -1.25
C TRP A 51 17.07 -16.30 -0.64
N GLY A 52 16.49 -17.29 0.03
CA GLY A 52 17.22 -18.40 0.66
C GLY A 52 17.83 -18.08 2.03
N LYS A 53 17.66 -16.86 2.54
CA LYS A 53 17.87 -16.54 3.96
C LYS A 53 16.53 -16.69 4.70
N ASP A 54 16.58 -16.87 6.02
CA ASP A 54 15.38 -16.75 6.86
C ASP A 54 14.60 -15.53 6.37
N LEU A 55 13.31 -15.75 6.05
CA LEU A 55 12.39 -14.71 5.62
C LEU A 55 12.72 -13.45 6.41
N LEU A 56 13.09 -12.36 5.71
CA LEU A 56 13.17 -11.04 6.33
C LEU A 56 12.01 -10.96 7.32
N PRO A 57 12.26 -10.58 8.60
CA PRO A 57 11.19 -10.56 9.58
C PRO A 57 10.01 -9.84 8.94
N PRO A 58 8.79 -10.42 8.99
CA PRO A 58 7.66 -9.90 8.25
C PRO A 58 7.56 -8.41 8.54
N VAL A 59 7.46 -7.59 7.47
CA VAL A 59 7.41 -6.13 7.59
C VAL A 59 6.40 -5.81 8.70
N PRO A 60 6.83 -5.14 9.79
CA PRO A 60 5.95 -4.97 10.94
C PRO A 60 4.72 -4.18 10.52
N PHE A 61 3.57 -4.60 11.01
CA PHE A 61 2.37 -3.79 10.90
C PHE A 61 2.45 -2.66 11.93
N LEU A 62 2.64 -1.45 11.43
CA LEU A 62 2.81 -0.24 12.22
C LEU A 62 1.51 0.56 12.17
N CYS A 63 1.13 1.11 13.32
CA CYS A 63 0.04 2.07 13.43
C CYS A 63 0.42 3.17 14.41
N GLN A 64 -0.05 4.39 14.15
CA GLN A 64 0.12 5.55 15.02
C GLN A 64 -1.22 6.29 15.18
N GLY A 65 -1.59 6.61 16.42
CA GLY A 65 -2.84 7.29 16.75
C GLY A 65 -3.74 6.49 17.70
N PRO A 66 -4.85 7.06 18.17
CA PRO A 66 -5.71 6.41 19.15
C PRO A 66 -6.66 5.39 18.51
N GLU A 67 -7.08 4.38 19.27
CA GLU A 67 -7.99 3.34 18.76
C GLU A 67 -9.45 3.80 18.59
N ASN A 68 -9.81 4.99 19.09
CA ASN A 68 -11.13 5.59 18.92
C ASN A 68 -11.16 6.69 17.84
N ALA A 69 -10.13 6.76 16.99
CA ALA A 69 -10.04 7.74 15.91
C ALA A 69 -11.22 7.62 14.93
N LYS A 70 -11.81 8.77 14.56
CA LYS A 70 -12.92 8.81 13.58
C LYS A 70 -12.45 8.61 12.15
N ILE A 71 -11.21 9.02 11.87
CA ILE A 71 -10.57 8.91 10.56
C ILE A 71 -9.45 7.89 10.64
N PHE A 72 -9.49 6.92 9.75
CA PHE A 72 -8.45 5.90 9.59
C PHE A 72 -7.70 6.14 8.28
N ILE A 73 -6.37 6.21 8.31
CA ILE A 73 -5.53 6.45 7.15
C ILE A 73 -4.70 5.21 6.86
N ILE A 74 -4.72 4.76 5.61
CA ILE A 74 -3.86 3.69 5.13
C ILE A 74 -2.78 4.32 4.27
N ASP A 75 -1.54 4.12 4.68
CA ASP A 75 -0.35 4.67 4.06
C ASP A 75 0.46 3.55 3.37
N SER A 76 0.87 3.80 2.13
CA SER A 76 1.83 2.93 1.41
C SER A 76 3.26 3.09 1.90
N GLN A 77 3.55 4.12 2.69
CA GLN A 77 4.86 4.42 3.24
C GLN A 77 4.84 4.31 4.77
N ALA A 78 5.86 3.69 5.37
CA ALA A 78 5.88 3.37 6.80
C ALA A 78 6.48 4.50 7.69
N PHE A 79 6.73 5.69 7.15
CA PHE A 79 7.40 6.80 7.85
C PHE A 79 6.43 7.85 8.41
N PHE A 80 5.24 7.45 8.85
CA PHE A 80 4.12 8.32 9.21
C PHE A 80 4.52 9.67 9.82
N PHE A 81 4.00 10.78 9.27
CA PHE A 81 4.25 12.15 9.74
C PHE A 81 5.72 12.62 9.79
N ASN A 82 6.68 11.80 9.32
CA ASN A 82 8.09 12.16 9.21
C ASN A 82 8.45 12.63 7.80
N GLY A 83 9.52 13.43 7.71
CA GLY A 83 10.00 14.00 6.45
C GLY A 83 9.02 15.01 5.82
N GLU A 84 9.34 15.45 4.61
CA GLU A 84 8.50 16.39 3.87
C GLU A 84 7.07 15.85 3.57
N PRO A 85 6.88 14.57 3.18
CA PRO A 85 5.54 14.03 2.94
C PRO A 85 4.69 14.02 4.20
N GLY A 86 5.29 13.66 5.34
CA GLY A 86 4.64 13.64 6.63
C GLY A 86 4.23 15.03 7.12
N GLN A 87 5.11 16.03 6.96
CA GLN A 87 4.78 17.42 7.26
C GLN A 87 3.65 17.94 6.37
N LEU A 88 3.64 17.58 5.08
CA LEU A 88 2.55 17.93 4.18
C LEU A 88 1.24 17.27 4.60
N LEU A 89 1.26 15.99 4.99
CA LEU A 89 0.08 15.31 5.52
C LEU A 89 -0.45 16.01 6.78
N THR A 90 0.43 16.39 7.72
CA THR A 90 0.06 17.15 8.91
C THR A 90 -0.62 18.48 8.55
N ARG A 91 -0.12 19.21 7.54
CA ARG A 91 -0.76 20.45 7.05
C ARG A 91 -2.14 20.20 6.45
N ILE A 92 -2.30 19.12 5.69
CA ILE A 92 -3.61 18.72 5.13
C ILE A 92 -4.60 18.41 6.26
N LEU A 93 -4.20 17.62 7.26
CA LEU A 93 -5.04 17.31 8.43
C LEU A 93 -5.41 18.57 9.21
N THR A 94 -4.44 19.46 9.44
CA THR A 94 -4.68 20.74 10.11
C THR A 94 -5.72 21.58 9.36
N ALA A 95 -5.62 21.65 8.03
CA ALA A 95 -6.60 22.35 7.20
C ALA A 95 -8.00 21.69 7.23
N MET A 96 -8.06 20.38 7.50
CA MET A 96 -9.33 19.67 7.73
C MET A 96 -9.90 19.89 9.15
N GLY A 97 -9.20 20.66 10.00
CA GLY A 97 -9.57 20.86 11.40
C GLY A 97 -9.28 19.64 12.30
N LEU A 98 -8.33 18.79 11.90
CA LEU A 98 -7.90 17.61 12.65
C LEU A 98 -6.48 17.78 13.18
N ALA A 99 -6.23 17.37 14.41
CA ALA A 99 -4.89 17.15 14.92
C ALA A 99 -4.38 15.76 14.53
N VAL A 100 -3.06 15.56 14.58
CA VAL A 100 -2.45 14.22 14.40
C VAL A 100 -2.99 13.21 15.43
N GLY A 101 -3.39 13.69 16.62
CA GLY A 101 -4.02 12.88 17.65
C GLY A 101 -5.47 12.45 17.37
N ASP A 102 -6.11 12.99 16.33
CA ASP A 102 -7.50 12.66 15.98
C ASP A 102 -7.63 11.55 14.93
N VAL A 103 -6.50 11.13 14.36
CA VAL A 103 -6.43 10.16 13.27
C VAL A 103 -5.63 8.92 13.68
N LEU A 104 -6.00 7.78 13.13
CA LEU A 104 -5.20 6.55 13.21
C LEU A 104 -4.65 6.25 11.83
N ILE A 105 -3.32 6.22 11.68
CA ILE A 105 -2.63 5.88 10.44
C ILE A 105 -1.93 4.53 10.59
N CYS A 106 -1.97 3.69 9.55
CA CYS A 106 -1.25 2.41 9.51
C CYS A 106 -0.63 2.16 8.13
N ASN A 107 0.40 1.32 8.07
CA ASN A 107 1.02 0.91 6.80
C ASN A 107 0.20 -0.18 6.10
N CYS A 108 0.32 -0.27 4.77
CA CYS A 108 -0.48 -1.20 3.97
C CYS A 108 0.21 -2.53 3.62
N ASP A 109 1.45 -2.76 4.05
CA ASP A 109 2.25 -3.95 3.65
C ASP A 109 1.65 -5.29 4.13
N VAL A 110 0.75 -5.26 5.12
CA VAL A 110 0.11 -6.46 5.69
C VAL A 110 -1.42 -6.34 5.61
N PRO A 111 -2.04 -6.70 4.46
CA PRO A 111 -3.47 -6.50 4.21
C PRO A 111 -4.39 -7.07 5.31
N GLY A 112 -4.12 -8.31 5.77
CA GLY A 112 -4.93 -8.95 6.81
C GLY A 112 -4.89 -8.21 8.15
N ALA A 113 -3.76 -7.58 8.49
CA ALA A 113 -3.62 -6.80 9.71
C ALA A 113 -4.38 -5.46 9.63
N VAL A 114 -4.31 -4.79 8.46
CA VAL A 114 -5.08 -3.58 8.17
C VAL A 114 -6.58 -3.82 8.33
N GLN A 115 -7.10 -4.86 7.67
CA GLN A 115 -8.53 -5.21 7.72
C GLN A 115 -8.98 -5.55 9.15
N LYS A 116 -8.17 -6.34 9.88
CA LYS A 116 -8.43 -6.67 11.29
C LYS A 116 -8.46 -5.41 12.17
N LYS A 117 -7.53 -4.46 11.94
CA LYS A 117 -7.48 -3.21 12.69
C LYS A 117 -8.69 -2.31 12.39
N ILE A 118 -9.10 -2.20 11.12
CA ILE A 118 -10.30 -1.45 10.72
C ILE A 118 -11.54 -2.00 11.44
N ARG A 119 -11.74 -3.32 11.41
CA ARG A 119 -12.88 -3.98 12.10
C ARG A 119 -12.87 -3.79 13.62
N LYS A 120 -11.69 -3.65 14.23
CA LYS A 120 -11.55 -3.37 15.67
C LYS A 120 -11.90 -1.91 15.99
N VAL A 121 -11.43 -0.98 15.18
CA VAL A 121 -11.56 0.47 15.41
C VAL A 121 -12.93 1.00 14.98
N MET A 122 -13.55 0.38 13.96
CA MET A 122 -14.81 0.82 13.36
C MET A 122 -14.82 2.34 13.07
N PRO A 123 -13.85 2.85 12.28
CA PRO A 123 -13.76 4.27 11.99
C PRO A 123 -14.98 4.75 11.21
N LYS A 124 -15.27 6.05 11.30
CA LYS A 124 -16.35 6.67 10.53
C LYS A 124 -16.00 6.74 9.04
N MET A 125 -14.72 6.92 8.73
CA MET A 125 -14.23 7.02 7.35
C MET A 125 -12.78 6.56 7.25
N ILE A 126 -12.44 5.96 6.11
CA ILE A 126 -11.09 5.53 5.75
C ILE A 126 -10.56 6.39 4.61
N ILE A 127 -9.28 6.76 4.66
CA ILE A 127 -8.55 7.44 3.59
C ILE A 127 -7.42 6.53 3.14
N THR A 128 -7.30 6.26 1.84
CA THR A 128 -6.17 5.50 1.29
C THR A 128 -5.25 6.43 0.53
N LEU A 129 -3.98 6.50 0.94
CA LEU A 129 -2.96 7.35 0.33
C LEU A 129 -2.22 6.58 -0.77
N GLY A 130 -2.55 6.89 -2.02
CA GLY A 130 -1.91 6.29 -3.19
C GLY A 130 -2.56 4.99 -3.67
N GLU A 131 -1.98 4.47 -4.75
CA GLU A 131 -2.49 3.31 -5.48
C GLU A 131 -2.39 2.01 -4.67
N GLU A 132 -1.25 1.80 -4.00
CA GLU A 132 -0.96 0.58 -3.24
C GLU A 132 -1.92 0.43 -2.05
N ALA A 133 -2.10 1.51 -1.26
CA ALA A 133 -3.07 1.54 -0.17
C ALA A 133 -4.51 1.28 -0.64
N GLY A 134 -4.90 1.85 -1.79
CA GLY A 134 -6.20 1.61 -2.40
C GLY A 134 -6.40 0.15 -2.81
N ARG A 135 -5.41 -0.48 -3.46
CA ARG A 135 -5.47 -1.89 -3.87
C ARG A 135 -5.53 -2.85 -2.69
N VAL A 136 -4.81 -2.55 -1.62
CA VAL A 136 -4.81 -3.36 -0.39
C VAL A 136 -6.21 -3.45 0.22
N LEU A 137 -6.98 -2.35 0.17
CA LEU A 137 -8.31 -2.30 0.77
C LEU A 137 -9.44 -2.64 -0.20
N LEU A 138 -9.40 -2.11 -1.42
CA LEU A 138 -10.49 -2.18 -2.41
C LEU A 138 -10.27 -3.26 -3.49
N GLY A 139 -9.11 -3.93 -3.47
CA GLY A 139 -8.81 -5.08 -4.33
C GLY A 139 -7.96 -4.75 -5.57
N PRO A 140 -7.56 -5.79 -6.33
CA PRO A 140 -6.57 -5.68 -7.40
C PRO A 140 -7.03 -4.87 -8.61
N GLY A 141 -8.33 -4.72 -8.83
CA GLY A 141 -8.91 -3.90 -9.90
C GLY A 141 -8.96 -2.40 -9.59
N PHE A 142 -8.50 -1.98 -8.41
CA PHE A 142 -8.48 -0.58 -8.02
C PHE A 142 -7.55 0.25 -8.93
N CYS A 143 -8.07 1.38 -9.42
CA CYS A 143 -7.34 2.39 -10.18
C CYS A 143 -7.56 3.77 -9.54
N LEU A 144 -6.51 4.38 -8.97
CA LEU A 144 -6.63 5.64 -8.24
C LEU A 144 -7.18 6.78 -9.09
N LYS A 145 -6.73 6.88 -10.35
CA LYS A 145 -7.16 7.96 -11.24
C LYS A 145 -8.67 7.98 -11.48
N GLU A 146 -9.32 6.81 -11.46
CA GLU A 146 -10.74 6.65 -11.75
C GLU A 146 -11.62 6.71 -10.50
N LEU A 147 -11.09 6.25 -9.37
CA LEU A 147 -11.82 6.06 -8.11
C LEU A 147 -11.58 7.17 -7.08
N ARG A 148 -10.55 8.01 -7.26
CA ARG A 148 -10.38 9.21 -6.42
C ARG A 148 -11.56 10.17 -6.56
N GLY A 149 -11.87 10.89 -5.48
CA GLY A 149 -13.01 11.83 -5.44
C GLY A 149 -14.39 11.16 -5.47
N LYS A 150 -14.44 9.83 -5.41
CA LYS A 150 -15.66 9.04 -5.25
C LYS A 150 -15.58 8.29 -3.93
N LEU A 151 -16.71 8.19 -3.24
CA LEU A 151 -16.78 7.37 -2.04
C LEU A 151 -16.96 5.91 -2.43
N ASN A 152 -16.00 5.12 -1.99
CA ASN A 152 -16.02 3.68 -2.05
C ASN A 152 -16.43 3.14 -0.68
N GLU A 153 -16.53 1.83 -0.56
CA GLU A 153 -16.95 1.18 0.68
C GLU A 153 -16.11 -0.06 0.95
N PHE A 154 -15.78 -0.26 2.23
CA PHE A 154 -15.15 -1.46 2.74
C PHE A 154 -15.82 -1.83 4.07
N ASP A 155 -16.41 -3.03 4.16
CA ASP A 155 -17.14 -3.51 5.35
C ASP A 155 -18.16 -2.48 5.89
N GLY A 156 -18.91 -1.81 5.01
CA GLY A 156 -19.89 -0.78 5.38
C GLY A 156 -19.30 0.61 5.72
N ILE A 157 -17.98 0.74 5.75
CA ILE A 157 -17.28 1.99 6.07
C ILE A 157 -16.90 2.71 4.77
N LYS A 158 -17.14 4.02 4.72
CA LYS A 158 -16.80 4.83 3.54
C LYS A 158 -15.29 5.00 3.39
N VAL A 159 -14.81 4.81 2.17
CA VAL A 159 -13.39 4.91 1.80
C VAL A 159 -13.21 6.03 0.77
N MET A 160 -12.30 6.96 1.04
CA MET A 160 -11.86 7.97 0.09
C MET A 160 -10.42 7.68 -0.38
N PRO A 161 -10.24 7.22 -1.61
CA PRO A 161 -8.92 7.14 -2.21
C PRO A 161 -8.42 8.51 -2.67
N THR A 162 -7.16 8.81 -2.39
CA THR A 162 -6.53 10.06 -2.82
C THR A 162 -5.04 9.88 -3.11
N PHE A 163 -4.38 10.92 -3.63
CA PHE A 163 -2.95 10.87 -3.91
C PHE A 163 -2.12 10.87 -2.64
N HIS A 164 -1.00 10.15 -2.68
CA HIS A 164 -0.04 10.14 -1.60
C HIS A 164 0.65 11.51 -1.46
N PRO A 165 0.90 12.03 -0.24
CA PRO A 165 1.58 13.31 -0.02
C PRO A 165 2.93 13.43 -0.74
N SER A 166 3.73 12.37 -0.79
CA SER A 166 5.01 12.33 -1.54
C SER A 166 4.84 12.69 -3.02
N LEU A 167 3.75 12.23 -3.66
CA LEU A 167 3.47 12.58 -5.06
C LEU A 167 3.18 14.08 -5.21
N LEU A 168 2.61 14.73 -4.19
CA LEU A 168 2.28 16.15 -4.24
C LEU A 168 3.51 17.07 -4.07
N LEU A 169 4.61 16.52 -3.55
CA LEU A 169 5.90 17.22 -3.51
C LEU A 169 6.48 17.30 -4.92
N ASP A 170 6.46 16.18 -5.64
CA ASP A 170 6.94 16.09 -7.03
C ASP A 170 5.98 16.74 -8.03
N GLN A 171 4.67 16.63 -7.79
CA GLN A 171 3.60 17.05 -8.70
C GLN A 171 2.56 17.92 -7.98
N PRO A 172 2.88 19.20 -7.68
CA PRO A 172 2.02 20.10 -6.93
C PRO A 172 0.65 20.37 -7.57
N GLN A 173 0.51 20.16 -8.89
CA GLN A 173 -0.75 20.34 -9.62
C GLN A 173 -1.89 19.47 -9.06
N TYR A 174 -1.58 18.35 -8.39
CA TYR A 174 -2.56 17.47 -7.79
C TYR A 174 -3.05 17.94 -6.41
N LYS A 175 -2.47 18.99 -5.81
CA LYS A 175 -2.90 19.51 -4.49
C LYS A 175 -4.37 19.93 -4.49
N ARG A 176 -4.83 20.58 -5.57
CA ARG A 176 -6.25 20.97 -5.71
C ARG A 176 -7.16 19.75 -5.68
N GLN A 177 -6.77 18.70 -6.41
CA GLN A 177 -7.50 17.44 -6.47
C GLN A 177 -7.59 16.78 -5.09
N VAL A 178 -6.47 16.64 -4.38
CA VAL A 178 -6.47 16.10 -3.00
C VAL A 178 -7.36 16.94 -2.08
N TRP A 179 -7.34 18.26 -2.19
CA TRP A 179 -8.21 19.12 -1.38
C TRP A 179 -9.71 18.90 -1.66
N GLU A 180 -10.11 18.71 -2.92
CA GLU A 180 -11.49 18.32 -3.24
C GLU A 180 -11.90 17.00 -2.57
N ASP A 181 -11.00 16.01 -2.56
CA ASP A 181 -11.25 14.73 -1.88
C ASP A 181 -11.41 14.93 -0.37
N MET A 182 -10.55 15.76 0.25
CA MET A 182 -10.61 16.05 1.68
C MET A 182 -11.89 16.82 2.07
N LYS A 183 -12.40 17.70 1.20
CA LYS A 183 -13.70 18.35 1.42
C LYS A 183 -14.85 17.35 1.46
N LEU A 184 -14.83 16.35 0.59
CA LEU A 184 -15.80 15.25 0.65
C LEU A 184 -15.64 14.46 1.94
N VAL A 185 -14.41 14.16 2.35
CA VAL A 185 -14.14 13.49 3.64
C VAL A 185 -14.74 14.28 4.79
N MET A 186 -14.47 15.58 4.89
CA MET A 186 -15.00 16.44 5.95
C MET A 186 -16.53 16.44 5.97
N LYS A 187 -17.16 16.60 4.80
CA LYS A 187 -18.62 16.59 4.66
C LYS A 187 -19.25 15.31 5.20
N TYR A 188 -18.68 14.14 4.86
CA TYR A 188 -19.22 12.85 5.27
C TYR A 188 -18.86 12.49 6.72
N ALA A 189 -17.64 12.81 7.16
CA ALA A 189 -17.20 12.63 8.53
C ALA A 189 -17.91 13.60 9.50
N GLY A 190 -18.61 14.63 9.00
CA GLY A 190 -19.27 15.65 9.81
C GLY A 190 -18.26 16.53 10.55
N LEU A 191 -17.10 16.74 9.95
CA LEU A 191 -16.09 17.68 10.43
C LEU A 191 -16.55 19.10 10.06
N LYS A 192 -16.36 20.07 10.95
CA LYS A 192 -16.66 21.46 10.64
C LYS A 192 -15.67 21.91 9.57
N ASN A 193 -16.16 22.47 8.46
CA ASN A 193 -15.28 23.13 7.50
C ASN A 193 -14.50 24.21 8.27
N GLY A 194 -13.17 24.12 8.27
CA GLY A 194 -12.35 25.26 8.64
C GLY A 194 -12.76 26.42 7.74
N ALA A 195 -13.32 27.46 8.35
CA ALA A 195 -13.66 28.71 7.68
C ALA A 195 -12.38 29.43 7.22
#